data_AF-A0A8T4KNR1-F1
#
_entry.id   AF-A0A8T4KNR1-F1
#
_cell.length_a   1.000
_cell.length_b   1.000
_cell.length_c   1.000
_cell.angle_alpha   90.00
_cell.angle_beta   90.00
_cell.angle_gamma   90.00
#
_symmetry.space_group_name_H-M   'P 1'
#
loop_
_entity.id
_entity.type
_entity.pdbx_description
1 polymer ?
#
loop_
_entity_poly.entity_id
_entity_poly.type
_entity_poly.pdbx_seq_one_letter_code
_entity_poly.pdbx_strand_id
1 'polypeptide(L)' 'MKNGNTEKKILKKLSESLVANRSELIEVAKDNGNIDNAISSLVENELITPLYGSHTTFAITQKGIKEAK' A
#
# COMPACT_ATOMS: atom_id res chain seq x y z
N MET A 1 4.78 16.70 3.81
CA MET A 1 4.14 15.37 3.78
C MET A 1 5.26 14.32 3.78
N LYS A 2 5.58 13.69 4.94
CA LYS A 2 6.76 12.80 5.07
C LYS A 2 6.56 11.40 4.45
N ASN A 3 5.32 10.97 4.16
CA ASN A 3 5.01 9.62 3.66
C ASN A 3 4.67 9.54 2.17
N GLY A 4 4.54 10.68 1.46
CA GLY A 4 4.00 10.70 0.10
C GLY A 4 4.83 9.93 -0.94
N ASN A 5 6.11 9.67 -0.68
CA ASN A 5 6.94 8.83 -1.54
C ASN A 5 6.65 7.33 -1.32
N THR A 6 6.48 6.91 -0.07
CA THR A 6 6.22 5.51 0.30
C THR A 6 4.82 5.07 -0.12
N GLU A 7 3.82 5.92 0.10
CA GLU A 7 2.45 5.69 -0.36
C GLU A 7 2.38 5.47 -1.88
N LYS A 8 3.07 6.30 -2.67
CA LYS A 8 3.14 6.17 -4.14
C LYS A 8 3.79 4.85 -4.57
N LYS A 9 4.87 4.42 -3.91
CA LYS A 9 5.52 3.14 -4.22
C LYS A 9 4.59 1.95 -3.92
N ILE A 10 3.89 1.98 -2.78
CA ILE A 10 2.91 0.95 -2.41
C ILE A 10 1.78 0.89 -3.43
N LEU A 11 1.18 2.05 -3.77
CA LEU A 11 0.11 2.12 -4.76
C LEU A 11 0.56 1.62 -6.14
N LYS A 12 1.78 1.95 -6.56
CA LYS A 12 2.35 1.45 -7.82
C LYS A 12 2.51 -0.08 -7.80
N LYS A 13 3.08 -0.65 -6.74
CA LYS A 13 3.21 -2.11 -6.61
C LYS A 13 1.84 -2.78 -6.68
N LEU A 14 0.86 -2.25 -5.95
CA LEU A 14 -0.47 -2.82 -5.91
C LEU A 14 -1.28 -2.57 -7.20
N SER A 15 -1.00 -1.51 -7.97
CA SER A 15 -1.64 -1.33 -9.29
C SER A 15 -1.13 -2.34 -10.32
N GLU A 16 0.10 -2.84 -10.16
CA GLU A 16 0.69 -3.89 -11.00
C GLU A 16 0.27 -5.30 -10.58
N SER A 17 0.17 -5.57 -9.27
CA SER A 17 -0.07 -6.92 -8.71
C SER A 17 -1.48 -7.17 -8.17
N LEU A 18 -2.30 -6.12 -8.03
CA LEU A 18 -3.63 -6.07 -7.40
C LEU A 18 -3.65 -6.40 -5.90
N VAL A 19 -2.77 -7.29 -5.44
CA VAL A 19 -2.66 -7.76 -4.06
C VAL A 19 -1.18 -7.93 -3.70
N ALA A 20 -0.79 -7.54 -2.50
CA ALA A 20 0.54 -7.79 -1.95
C ALA A 20 0.49 -8.01 -0.43
N ASN A 21 1.35 -8.88 0.07
CA ASN A 21 1.50 -9.06 1.51
C ASN A 21 2.37 -7.96 2.14
N ARG A 22 2.32 -7.82 3.46
CA ARG A 22 3.09 -6.79 4.18
C ARG A 22 4.60 -6.85 3.90
N SER A 23 5.19 -8.05 3.80
CA SER A 23 6.62 -8.21 3.52
C SER A 23 7.00 -7.65 2.15
N GLU A 24 6.20 -7.91 1.11
CA GLU A 24 6.40 -7.34 -0.22
C GLU A 24 6.30 -5.81 -0.23
N LEU A 25 5.37 -5.24 0.56
CA LEU A 25 5.22 -3.79 0.67
C LEU A 25 6.42 -3.15 1.40
N ILE A 26 7.00 -3.83 2.39
CA ILE A 26 8.24 -3.41 3.06
C ILE A 26 9.40 -3.36 2.07
N GLU A 27 9.57 -4.40 1.26
CA GLU A 27 10.64 -4.46 0.26
C GLU A 27 10.51 -3.35 -0.79
N VAL A 28 9.28 -3.03 -1.21
CA VAL A 28 9.01 -1.97 -2.19
C VAL A 28 9.24 -0.57 -1.62
N ALA A 29 8.86 -0.34 -0.35
CA ALA A 29 9.08 0.94 0.30
C ALA A 29 10.57 1.33 0.28
N LYS A 30 11.47 0.35 0.47
CA LYS A 30 12.94 0.53 0.59
C LYS A 30 13.34 1.63 1.59
N ASP A 31 12.43 2.00 2.49
CA ASP A 31 12.54 3.20 3.30
C ASP A 31 12.69 2.82 4.77
N ASN A 32 13.60 3.51 5.47
CA ASN A 32 13.72 3.49 6.93
C ASN A 32 12.59 4.32 7.60
N GLY A 33 11.54 4.64 6.85
CA GLY A 33 10.35 5.35 7.29
C GLY A 33 9.29 4.40 7.85
N ASN A 34 8.32 4.96 8.56
CA ASN A 34 7.26 4.17 9.19
C ASN A 34 6.23 3.70 8.14
N ILE A 35 6.46 2.53 7.55
CA ILE A 35 5.54 1.90 6.58
C ILE A 35 4.11 1.77 7.13
N ASP A 36 3.96 1.56 8.44
CA ASP A 36 2.65 1.40 9.04
C ASP A 36 1.83 2.69 8.91
N ASN A 37 2.47 3.87 9.01
CA ASN A 37 1.78 5.13 8.76
C ASN A 37 1.34 5.29 7.31
N ALA A 38 2.14 4.81 6.34
CA ALA A 38 1.77 4.85 4.93
C ALA A 38 0.62 3.90 4.63
N ILE A 39 0.67 2.68 5.16
CA ILE A 39 -0.42 1.69 5.03
C ILE A 39 -1.70 2.22 5.68
N SER A 40 -1.63 2.74 6.92
CA SER A 40 -2.79 3.31 7.60
C SER A 40 -3.40 4.46 6.82
N SER A 41 -2.59 5.40 6.32
CA SER A 41 -3.05 6.50 5.46
C SER A 41 -3.75 5.99 4.20
N LEU A 42 -3.20 4.99 3.50
CA LEU A 42 -3.81 4.42 2.30
C LEU A 42 -5.13 3.68 2.59
N VAL A 43 -5.25 3.04 3.76
CA VAL A 43 -6.48 2.38 4.21
C VAL A 43 -7.54 3.41 4.61
N GLU A 44 -7.17 4.42 5.40
CA GLU A 44 -8.04 5.52 5.81
C GLU A 44 -8.61 6.29 4.61
N ASN A 45 -7.80 6.43 3.55
CA ASN A 45 -8.23 7.04 2.29
C ASN A 45 -8.92 6.06 1.32
N GLU A 46 -9.19 4.82 1.72
CA GLU A 46 -9.86 3.78 0.94
C GLU A 46 -9.16 3.46 -0.39
N LEU A 47 -7.85 3.67 -0.47
CA LEU A 47 -7.05 3.40 -1.68
C LEU A 47 -6.61 1.93 -1.71
N ILE A 48 -6.45 1.32 -0.54
CA ILE A 48 -6.19 -0.11 -0.36
C ILE A 48 -7.12 -0.66 0.73
N THR A 49 -7.33 -1.98 0.74
CA THR A 49 -8.13 -2.67 1.76
C THR A 49 -7.36 -3.85 2.34
N PRO A 50 -7.35 -4.03 3.67
CA PRO A 50 -6.76 -5.22 4.28
C PRO A 50 -7.61 -6.45 3.98
N LEU A 51 -6.95 -7.56 3.68
CA LEU A 51 -7.57 -8.87 3.53
C LEU A 51 -7.25 -9.72 4.76
N TYR A 52 -8.29 -10.32 5.35
CA TYR A 52 -8.15 -11.19 6.51
C TYR A 52 -7.81 -12.60 6.04
N GLY A 53 -6.60 -13.06 6.35
CA GLY A 53 -6.10 -14.39 6.04
C GLY A 53 -5.01 -14.81 7.02
N SER A 54 -4.26 -15.86 6.70
CA SER A 54 -3.12 -16.31 7.53
C SER A 54 -1.99 -15.28 7.64
N HIS A 55 -1.92 -14.33 6.70
CA HIS A 55 -0.94 -13.25 6.66
C HIS A 55 -1.60 -11.92 6.34
N THR A 56 -1.06 -10.84 6.92
CA THR A 56 -1.49 -9.46 6.63
C THR A 56 -1.24 -9.13 5.16
N THR A 57 -2.33 -8.99 4.41
CA THR A 57 -2.33 -8.79 2.96
C THR A 57 -3.22 -7.60 2.61
N PHE A 58 -2.86 -6.89 1.55
CA PHE A 58 -3.59 -5.70 1.10
C PHE A 58 -3.93 -5.81 -0.38
N ALA A 59 -5.15 -5.45 -0.74
CA ALA A 59 -5.60 -5.30 -2.12
C ALA A 59 -5.79 -3.82 -2.47
N ILE A 60 -5.51 -3.44 -3.72
CA ILE A 60 -5.84 -2.10 -4.22
C ILE A 60 -7.35 -1.98 -4.48
N THR A 61 -7.93 -0.83 -4.16
CA THR A 61 -9.32 -0.53 -4.53
C THR A 61 -9.38 0.10 -5.93
N GLN A 62 -10.58 0.20 -6.51
CA GLN A 62 -10.76 0.97 -7.74
C GLN A 62 -10.33 2.44 -7.59
N LYS A 63 -10.50 3.02 -6.41
CA LYS A 63 -10.05 4.38 -6.09
C LYS A 63 -8.52 4.44 -6.09
N GLY A 64 -7.86 3.47 -5.44
CA GLY A 64 -6.40 3.34 -5.47
C GLY A 64 -5.82 3.19 -6.87
N ILE A 65 -6.46 2.41 -7.75
CA ILE A 65 -6.02 2.25 -9.14
C ILE A 65 -6.06 3.58 -9.91
N LYS A 66 -7.07 4.44 -9.65
CA LYS A 66 -7.16 5.76 -10.29
C LYS A 66 -6.08 6.71 -9.77
N GLU A 67 -5.79 6.67 -8.47
CA GLU A 67 -4.76 7.49 -7.82
C GLU A 67 -3.34 7.08 -8.23
N ALA A 68 -3.13 5.82 -8.60
CA ALA A 68 -1.83 5.29 -9.00
C ALA A 68 -1.40 5.68 -10.44
N LYS A 69 -2.26 6.33 -11.22
CA LYS A 69 -2.00 6.77 -12.60
C LYS A 69 -1.37 8.16 -12.63
#